data_AF-A0A0P0LXP3-F1
#
_entry.id   AF-A0A0P0LXP3-F1
#
_cell.length_a   1.000
_cell.length_b   1.000
_cell.length_c   1.000
_cell.angle_alpha   90.00
_cell.angle_beta   90.00
_cell.angle_gamma   90.00
#
_symmetry.space_group_name_H-M   'P 1'
#
loop_
_entity.id
_entity.type
_entity.pdbx_description
1 polymer ?
#
loop_
_entity_poly.entity_id
_entity_poly.type
_entity_poly.pdbx_seq_one_letter_code
_entity_poly.pdbx_strand_id
1 'polypeptide(L)'
;MRQNKTEKELVLNYICSANKPVTISDIKTATDFQVDNRTVQRWLNSAAKQGLVLITGERKARKYVNLAEKSTPTFKFLEGLPSSKQ
;
A
#
# COMPACT_ATOMS: atom_id res chain seq x y z
N MET A 1 8.31 22.99 -13.55
CA MET A 1 7.32 22.43 -12.59
C MET A 1 7.51 20.92 -12.50
N ARG A 2 8.25 20.40 -11.50
CA ARG A 2 8.60 18.96 -11.38
C ARG A 2 8.70 18.43 -9.94
N GLN A 3 8.09 19.09 -8.94
CA GLN A 3 8.24 18.69 -7.52
C GLN A 3 7.09 17.82 -6.96
N ASN A 4 5.92 17.75 -7.62
CA ASN A 4 4.75 17.07 -7.06
C ASN A 4 4.70 15.55 -7.28
N LYS A 5 5.61 14.96 -8.07
CA LYS A 5 5.64 13.49 -8.27
C LYS A 5 6.33 12.75 -7.12
N THR A 6 7.35 13.36 -6.52
CA THR A 6 8.22 12.76 -5.50
C THR A 6 7.49 12.47 -4.18
N GLU A 7 6.64 13.38 -3.69
CA GLU A 7 5.99 13.21 -2.38
C GLU A 7 4.93 12.10 -2.39
N LYS A 8 4.16 11.99 -3.48
CA LYS A 8 3.17 10.93 -3.64
C LYS A 8 3.83 9.54 -3.64
N GLU A 9 4.96 9.41 -4.32
CA GLU A 9 5.73 8.17 -4.38
C GLU A 9 6.32 7.82 -3.01
N LEU A 10 6.80 8.80 -2.23
CA LEU A 10 7.27 8.58 -0.86
C LEU A 10 6.17 8.05 0.07
N VAL A 11 4.95 8.60 -0.03
CA VAL A 11 3.79 8.11 0.74
C VAL A 11 3.49 6.65 0.41
N LEU A 12 3.47 6.30 -0.88
CA LEU A 12 3.18 4.94 -1.33
C LEU A 12 4.28 3.98 -0.90
N ASN A 13 5.55 4.36 -1.08
CA ASN A 13 6.70 3.55 -0.66
C ASN A 13 6.69 3.30 0.84
N TYR A 14 6.38 4.31 1.65
CA TYR A 14 6.29 4.15 3.10
C TYR A 14 5.19 3.15 3.51
N ILE A 15 3.99 3.23 2.90
CA ILE A 15 2.91 2.28 3.17
C ILE A 15 3.31 0.86 2.73
N CYS A 16 3.99 0.73 1.60
CA CYS A 16 4.52 -0.54 1.12
C CYS A 16 5.56 -1.14 2.09
N SER A 17 6.49 -0.33 2.59
CA SER A 17 7.55 -0.75 3.51
C SER A 17 7.04 -1.03 4.93
N ALA A 18 6.03 -0.29 5.40
CA ALA A 18 5.55 -0.42 6.77
C ALA A 18 4.92 -1.79 7.07
N ASN A 19 4.37 -2.45 6.04
CA ASN A 19 3.69 -3.76 6.11
C ASN A 19 2.71 -3.92 7.29
N LYS A 20 2.18 -2.79 7.76
CA LYS A 20 1.30 -2.64 8.92
C LYS A 20 0.24 -1.60 8.56
N PRO A 21 -0.93 -1.61 9.21
CA PRO A 21 -1.93 -0.56 9.03
C PRO A 21 -1.39 0.79 9.53
N VAL A 22 -1.23 1.74 8.61
CA VAL A 22 -0.65 3.06 8.87
C VAL A 22 -1.74 4.13 8.89
N THR A 23 -1.67 5.10 9.81
CA THR A 23 -2.55 6.28 9.81
C THR A 23 -1.91 7.45 9.07
N ILE A 24 -2.71 8.47 8.72
CA ILE A 24 -2.18 9.70 8.10
C ILE A 24 -1.16 10.38 9.01
N SER A 25 -1.39 10.37 10.32
CA SER A 25 -0.44 10.91 11.30
C SER A 25 0.91 10.20 11.21
N ASP A 26 0.90 8.87 11.17
CA ASP A 26 2.13 8.07 11.07
C ASP A 26 2.90 8.33 9.76
N ILE A 27 2.16 8.53 8.66
CA ILE A 27 2.75 8.91 7.37
C ILE A 27 3.44 10.27 7.50
N LYS A 28 2.76 11.27 8.07
CA LYS A 28 3.31 12.62 8.24
C LYS A 28 4.50 12.67 9.19
N THR A 29 4.51 11.84 10.23
CA THR A 29 5.68 11.74 11.13
C THR A 29 6.88 11.08 10.45
N ALA A 30 6.66 10.16 9.52
CA ALA A 30 7.73 9.41 8.86
C ALA A 30 8.27 10.10 7.61
N THR A 31 7.45 10.90 6.95
CA THR A 31 7.78 11.57 5.70
C THR A 31 7.47 13.05 5.93
N ASP A 32 8.51 13.80 6.27
CA ASP A 32 8.49 15.20 6.70
C ASP A 32 8.11 16.17 5.56
N PHE A 33 6.94 15.95 4.94
CA PHE A 33 6.41 16.75 3.85
C PHE A 33 5.31 17.70 4.33
N GLN A 34 5.28 18.92 3.78
CA GLN A 34 4.33 19.98 4.17
C GLN A 34 2.99 19.91 3.41
N VAL A 35 2.50 18.70 3.15
CA VAL A 35 1.28 18.49 2.36
C VAL A 35 0.06 18.37 3.26
N ASP A 36 -1.02 19.05 2.89
CA ASP A 36 -2.31 18.96 3.58
C ASP A 36 -2.84 17.53 3.66
N ASN A 37 -3.48 17.21 4.77
CA ASN A 37 -4.10 15.90 5.01
C ASN A 37 -5.11 15.54 3.91
N ARG A 38 -5.80 16.53 3.33
CA ARG A 38 -6.77 16.35 2.24
C ARG A 38 -6.12 15.83 0.97
N THR A 39 -4.91 16.29 0.67
CA THR A 39 -4.16 15.88 -0.53
C THR A 39 -3.62 14.46 -0.35
N VAL A 40 -3.08 14.14 0.83
CA VAL A 40 -2.68 12.77 1.19
C VAL A 40 -3.88 11.82 1.08
N GLN A 41 -5.04 12.20 1.61
CA GLN A 41 -6.28 11.42 1.46
C GLN A 41 -6.69 11.24 0.00
N ARG A 42 -6.58 12.28 -0.84
CA ARG A 42 -6.86 12.17 -2.28
C ARG A 42 -5.93 11.14 -2.95
N TRP A 43 -4.63 11.19 -2.66
CA TRP A 43 -3.67 10.25 -3.21
C TRP A 43 -3.95 8.82 -2.76
N LEU A 44 -4.25 8.60 -1.47
CA LEU A 44 -4.57 7.29 -0.93
C LEU A 44 -5.88 6.73 -1.49
N ASN A 45 -6.90 7.57 -1.67
CA ASN A 45 -8.14 7.17 -2.33
C ASN A 45 -7.92 6.80 -3.80
N SER A 46 -7.07 7.54 -4.52
CA SER A 46 -6.68 7.19 -5.90
C SER A 46 -5.90 5.87 -5.95
N ALA A 47 -4.97 5.65 -5.02
CA ALA A 47 -4.20 4.41 -4.93
C ALA A 47 -5.08 3.20 -4.56
N ALA A 48 -6.08 3.40 -3.70
CA ALA A 48 -7.05 2.38 -3.36
C ALA A 48 -7.94 2.00 -4.53
N LYS A 49 -8.37 2.97 -5.35
CA LYS A 49 -9.08 2.69 -6.62
C LYS A 49 -8.23 1.91 -7.61
N GLN A 50 -6.90 2.06 -7.56
CA GLN A 50 -5.95 1.32 -8.39
C GLN A 50 -5.59 -0.05 -7.81
N GLY A 51 -6.10 -0.41 -6.64
CA GLY A 51 -5.80 -1.69 -5.98
C GLY A 51 -4.45 -1.75 -5.28
N LEU A 52 -3.73 -0.62 -5.16
CA LEU A 52 -2.41 -0.56 -4.51
C LEU A 52 -2.50 -0.49 -2.98
N VAL A 53 -3.58 0.10 -2.46
CA VAL A 53 -3.75 0.34 -1.01
C VAL A 53 -5.14 -0.11 -0.57
N LEU A 54 -5.20 -0.87 0.51
CA LEU A 54 -6.45 -1.21 1.17
C LEU A 54 -6.75 -0.17 2.26
N ILE A 55 -7.93 0.44 2.18
CA ILE A 55 -8.43 1.33 3.24
C ILE A 55 -9.26 0.49 4.21
N THR A 56 -8.87 0.48 5.48
CA THR A 56 -9.55 -0.26 6.55
C THR A 56 -9.99 0.68 7.67
N GLY A 57 -11.05 0.33 8.41
CA GLY A 57 -11.55 1.11 9.55
C GLY A 57 -12.57 2.21 9.21
N GLU A 58 -13.22 2.74 10.25
CA GLU A 58 -14.26 3.77 10.15
C GLU A 58 -13.68 5.18 10.02
N ARG A 59 -14.51 6.16 9.60
CA ARG A 59 -14.16 7.56 9.29
C ARG A 59 -12.94 8.14 10.03
N LYS A 60 -12.94 8.14 11.37
CA LYS A 60 -11.87 8.73 12.22
C LYS A 60 -10.71 7.78 12.50
N ALA A 61 -10.90 6.47 12.33
CA ALA A 61 -9.92 5.42 12.57
C ALA A 61 -9.46 4.75 11.28
N ARG A 62 -9.49 5.47 10.15
CA ARG A 62 -9.04 4.93 8.85
C ARG A 62 -7.56 4.61 8.91
N LYS A 63 -7.24 3.37 8.56
CA LYS A 63 -5.89 2.87 8.41
C LYS A 63 -5.68 2.44 6.96
N TYR A 64 -4.46 2.60 6.49
CA TYR A 64 -4.05 2.30 5.13
C TYR A 64 -3.05 1.16 5.19
N VAL A 65 -3.34 0.09 4.43
CA VAL A 65 -2.52 -1.12 4.38
C VAL A 65 -2.11 -1.32 2.93
N ASN A 66 -0.86 -1.72 2.70
CA ASN A 66 -0.45 -2.13 1.37
C ASN A 66 -1.22 -3.39 0.93
N LEU A 67 -1.81 -3.36 -0.27
CA LEU A 67 -2.24 -4.58 -0.94
C LEU A 67 -1.00 -5.15 -1.61
N ALA A 68 -0.21 -5.92 -0.85
CA ALA A 68 0.86 -6.69 -1.45
C ALA A 68 0.23 -7.54 -2.56
N GLU A 69 0.74 -7.41 -3.79
CA GLU A 69 0.45 -8.39 -4.83
C GLU A 69 0.72 -9.75 -4.20
N LYS A 70 -0.30 -10.60 -4.13
CA LYS A 70 -0.12 -11.99 -3.75
C LYS A 70 0.83 -12.55 -4.80
N SER A 71 2.13 -12.56 -4.50
CA SER A 71 3.05 -13.46 -5.17
C SER A 71 2.44 -14.82 -4.87
N THR A 72 1.77 -15.41 -5.85
CA THR A 72 1.37 -16.81 -5.78
C THR A 72 2.59 -17.54 -5.25
N PRO A 73 2.55 -18.15 -4.05
CA PRO A 73 3.65 -18.96 -3.62
C PRO A 73 3.61 -20.13 -4.56
N THR A 74 4.37 -20.04 -5.66
CA THR A 74 4.61 -21.16 -6.53
C THR A 74 5.46 -22.07 -5.67
N PHE A 75 4.81 -22.97 -4.94
CA PHE A 75 5.47 -24.05 -4.26
C PHE A 75 6.17 -24.83 -5.37
N LYS A 76 7.44 -24.50 -5.64
CA LYS A 76 8.28 -25.17 -6.64
C LYS A 76 8.29 -26.69 -6.45
N PHE A 77 7.98 -27.14 -5.22
CA PHE A 77 7.75 -28.52 -4.85
C PHE A 77 6.66 -29.24 -5.67
N LEU A 78 5.61 -28.53 -6.12
CA LEU A 78 4.48 -29.11 -6.87
C LEU A 78 4.66 -29.03 -8.39
N GLU A 79 5.67 -28.32 -8.91
CA GLU A 79 5.83 -28.11 -10.36
C GLU A 79 6.36 -29.34 -11.11
N GLY A 80 6.94 -30.33 -10.40
CA GLY A 80 7.57 -31.51 -10.99
C GLY A 80 6.95 -32.85 -10.60
N LEU A 81 5.86 -32.88 -9.84
CA LEU A 81 5.23 -34.13 -9.43
C LEU A 81 4.29 -34.62 -10.53
N PRO A 82 4.45 -35.85 -11.04
CA PRO A 82 3.47 -36.43 -11.95
C PRO A 82 2.13 -36.46 -11.22
N SER A 83 1.09 -35.93 -11.87
CA SER A 83 -0.29 -36.05 -11.39
C SER A 83 -0.59 -37.53 -11.20
N SER A 84 -0.57 -37.98 -9.94
CA SER A 84 -0.90 -39.35 -9.55
C SER A 84 -2.40 -39.57 -9.75
N LYS A 85 -2.81 -39.75 -11.01
CA LYS A 85 -4.09 -40.33 -11.36
C LYS A 85 -3.81 -41.78 -11.77
N GLN A 86 -3.99 -42.68 -10.81
CA GLN A 86 -4.36 -44.06 -11.07
C GLN A 86 -5.89 -44.13 -11.11
#